data_AF-A0A397SLH8-F1
#
_entry.id   AF-A0A397SLH8-F1
#
_cell.length_a   1.000
_cell.length_b   1.000
_cell.length_c   1.000
_cell.angle_alpha   90.00
_cell.angle_beta   90.00
_cell.angle_gamma   90.00
#
_symmetry.space_group_name_H-M   'P 1'
#
loop_
_entity.id
_entity.type
_entity.pdbx_description
1 polymer ?
#
loop_
_entity_poly.entity_id
_entity_poly.type
_entity_poly.pdbx_seq_one_letter_code
_entity_poly.pdbx_strand_id
1 'polypeptide(L)'
;MKISFIIFLLKTFLISYISAQCFQHPNNILASLENVECIWDSNGKNDLIVPREIPSTTEDMIKIQLNCDSDYVTCEKVLKEFNKAANLISSIFIFNTQIKVNVSYYDLCKVYPANICTNLGGAAYPTQFYLFQDDDGMSRLYPQSLVKQFQFPNTPNYNEFDINAEFNSKGGFWFEDDANAIRPDQGDIYWTICHELMHGLGFYNGWMGYGTNLIGVIPMPISINPDESVTRNNFLSMQSPLVEFMMDRYTILLSNGTQISLYTQQLNTFFNENNTNIFDDSFISSPQFEFAKNLLILASTPNSLGLLPRNSKNFLTDSIILETSLSPFEQGSSLNHVDYKSYINTNDFLMTYKIIDGITTDQMILSNGNYSGGPIGPKLKQIMETFGYTTVDNPNPYRPQPLFKPPPGNLTSEPKANSGYKINIIRNLNILIIIVSLYLRK
;
A
#
# COMPACT_ATOMS: atom_id res chain seq x y z
N MET A 1 0.45 -27.28 41.36
CA MET A 1 0.90 -27.37 39.95
C MET A 1 -0.13 -26.93 38.90
N LYS A 2 -1.44 -26.88 39.17
CA LYS A 2 -2.46 -26.55 38.13
C LYS A 2 -2.74 -25.06 37.90
N ILE A 3 -2.62 -24.20 38.92
CA ILE A 3 -2.97 -22.77 38.80
C ILE A 3 -1.91 -21.96 38.05
N SER A 4 -0.61 -22.18 38.32
CA SER A 4 0.47 -21.50 37.59
C SER A 4 0.52 -21.87 36.11
N PHE A 5 0.12 -23.10 35.74
CA PHE A 5 0.00 -23.53 34.35
C PHE A 5 -1.21 -22.89 33.65
N ILE A 6 -2.33 -22.72 34.37
CA ILE A 6 -3.52 -22.00 33.86
C ILE A 6 -3.24 -20.50 33.71
N ILE A 7 -2.50 -19.88 34.64
CA ILE A 7 -2.07 -18.48 34.52
C ILE A 7 -1.08 -18.32 33.37
N PHE A 8 -0.12 -19.24 33.22
CA PHE A 8 0.79 -19.24 32.08
C PHE A 8 0.03 -19.38 30.77
N LEU A 9 -0.90 -20.35 30.67
CA LEU A 9 -1.79 -20.51 29.52
C LEU A 9 -2.62 -19.26 29.25
N LEU A 10 -3.23 -18.63 30.26
CA LEU A 10 -3.98 -17.37 30.13
C LEU A 10 -3.09 -16.20 29.73
N LYS A 11 -1.83 -16.15 30.17
CA LYS A 11 -0.87 -15.11 29.79
C LYS A 11 -0.39 -15.32 28.37
N THR A 12 -0.09 -16.55 27.96
CA THR A 12 0.19 -16.89 26.55
C THR A 12 -1.04 -16.67 25.68
N PHE A 13 -2.26 -16.92 26.18
CA PHE A 13 -3.51 -16.59 25.51
C PHE A 13 -3.65 -15.07 25.38
N LEU A 14 -3.49 -14.29 26.47
CA LEU A 14 -3.56 -12.82 26.44
C LEU A 14 -2.45 -12.15 25.62
N ILE A 15 -1.27 -12.78 25.51
CA ILE A 15 -0.16 -12.31 24.68
C ILE A 15 -0.39 -12.73 23.21
N SER A 16 -1.00 -13.90 22.96
CA SER A 16 -1.45 -14.31 21.61
C SER A 16 -2.74 -13.62 21.16
N TYR A 17 -3.37 -12.81 22.00
CA TYR A 17 -4.50 -11.93 21.65
C TYR A 17 -4.06 -10.62 20.95
N ILE A 18 -2.76 -10.43 20.71
CA ILE A 18 -2.17 -9.16 20.25
C ILE A 18 -1.21 -9.39 19.07
N SER A 19 -1.54 -10.28 18.12
CA SER A 19 -0.79 -10.34 16.87
C SER A 19 -1.35 -9.33 15.88
N ALA A 20 -0.49 -8.46 15.36
CA ALA A 20 -0.86 -7.63 14.22
C ALA A 20 -0.82 -8.39 12.92
N GLN A 21 -1.62 -7.91 11.97
CA GLN A 21 -1.76 -8.50 10.66
C GLN A 21 -0.89 -7.76 9.65
N CYS A 22 0.02 -8.50 9.05
CA CYS A 22 0.92 -8.06 8.00
C CYS A 22 0.56 -8.81 6.73
N PHE A 23 0.84 -8.19 5.59
CA PHE A 23 0.56 -8.77 4.29
C PHE A 23 1.74 -8.58 3.37
N GLN A 24 2.02 -9.57 2.53
CA GLN A 24 3.11 -9.51 1.56
C GLN A 24 2.69 -10.15 0.25
N HIS A 25 3.38 -9.76 -0.83
CA HIS A 25 3.33 -10.50 -2.09
C HIS A 25 4.33 -11.66 -2.01
N PRO A 26 3.89 -12.93 -2.10
CA PRO A 26 4.76 -14.09 -1.87
C PRO A 26 5.84 -14.29 -2.96
N ASN A 27 5.60 -13.81 -4.18
CA ASN A 27 6.50 -14.01 -5.32
C ASN A 27 6.72 -12.74 -6.16
N ASN A 28 5.64 -12.06 -6.53
CA ASN A 28 5.68 -10.81 -7.31
C ASN A 28 4.37 -10.04 -7.15
N ILE A 29 4.32 -8.82 -7.71
CA ILE A 29 3.18 -7.91 -7.66
C ILE A 29 1.86 -8.49 -8.21
N LEU A 30 1.91 -9.53 -9.06
CA LEU A 30 0.72 -10.16 -9.64
C LEU A 30 0.11 -11.22 -8.71
N ALA A 31 0.83 -11.64 -7.66
CA ALA A 31 0.34 -12.60 -6.69
C ALA A 31 -0.63 -11.92 -5.70
N SER A 32 -1.69 -12.64 -5.32
CA SER A 32 -2.56 -12.24 -4.21
C SER A 32 -1.75 -11.99 -2.94
N LEU A 33 -2.22 -11.08 -2.08
CA LEU A 33 -1.61 -10.87 -0.79
C LEU A 33 -1.81 -12.08 0.13
N GLU A 34 -0.74 -12.44 0.82
CA GLU A 34 -0.76 -13.45 1.87
C GLU A 34 -0.67 -12.79 3.25
N ASN A 35 -1.48 -13.28 4.19
CA ASN A 35 -1.35 -12.90 5.59
C ASN A 35 -0.10 -13.53 6.22
N VAL A 36 0.71 -12.70 6.88
CA VAL A 36 1.89 -13.12 7.64
C VAL A 36 1.85 -12.55 9.06
N GLU A 37 2.52 -13.25 9.99
CA GLU A 37 2.61 -12.81 11.38
C GLU A 37 3.46 -11.54 11.49
N CYS A 38 2.90 -10.45 12.04
CA CYS A 38 3.71 -9.30 12.44
C CYS A 38 4.22 -9.48 13.87
N ILE A 39 5.53 -9.37 14.07
CA ILE A 39 6.10 -9.22 15.42
C ILE A 39 6.22 -7.73 15.73
N TRP A 40 5.58 -7.26 16.80
CA TRP A 40 5.70 -5.89 17.30
C TRP A 40 6.71 -5.86 18.44
N ASP A 41 7.71 -4.99 18.34
CA ASP A 41 8.63 -4.79 19.45
C ASP A 41 7.94 -3.94 20.53
N SER A 42 7.73 -4.53 21.70
CA SER A 42 7.16 -3.86 22.88
C SER A 42 8.23 -3.27 23.81
N ASN A 43 9.51 -3.47 23.48
CA ASN A 43 10.66 -3.01 24.27
C ASN A 43 11.39 -1.81 23.64
N GLY A 44 10.83 -1.21 22.59
CA GLY A 44 11.34 0.04 22.03
C GLY A 44 11.37 1.11 23.11
N LYS A 45 12.54 1.32 23.72
CA LYS A 45 12.81 2.52 24.51
C LYS A 45 12.66 3.69 23.55
N ASN A 46 11.49 4.32 23.58
CA ASN A 46 11.34 5.64 23.01
C ASN A 46 12.23 6.57 23.84
N ASP A 47 13.44 6.81 23.34
CA ASP A 47 14.07 8.08 23.62
C ASP A 47 13.04 9.14 23.24
N LEU A 48 12.74 10.00 24.22
CA LEU A 48 11.74 11.05 24.14
C LEU A 48 11.73 11.69 22.75
N ILE A 49 10.53 11.97 22.24
CA ILE A 49 10.32 12.79 21.04
C ILE A 49 10.95 14.17 21.31
N VAL A 50 12.25 14.28 21.05
CA VAL A 50 12.95 15.53 20.89
C VAL A 50 12.69 15.92 19.43
N PRO A 51 12.26 17.16 19.13
CA PRO A 51 12.29 17.64 17.76
C PRO A 51 13.74 17.55 17.31
N ARG A 52 14.07 16.52 16.52
CA ARG A 52 15.45 16.32 16.09
C ARG A 52 15.74 17.40 15.06
N GLU A 53 16.74 18.22 15.37
CA GLU A 53 17.38 19.11 14.41
C GLU A 53 17.75 18.31 13.15
N ILE A 54 17.54 18.93 11.99
CA ILE A 54 17.86 18.41 10.66
C ILE A 54 19.24 17.74 10.73
N PRO A 55 19.36 16.43 10.45
CA PRO A 55 20.63 15.73 10.55
C PRO A 55 21.70 16.40 9.68
N SER A 56 22.69 17.00 10.32
CA SER A 56 23.86 17.55 9.68
C SER A 56 24.86 16.43 9.38
N THR A 57 24.54 15.55 8.40
CA THR A 57 25.47 14.79 7.54
C THR A 57 24.65 13.89 6.60
N THR A 58 25.00 13.95 5.31
CA THR A 58 24.40 13.33 4.12
C THR A 58 24.41 11.80 4.13
N GLU A 59 23.51 11.16 4.88
CA GLU A 59 23.11 9.78 4.54
C GLU A 59 21.89 9.84 3.61
N ASP A 60 21.96 9.14 2.48
CA ASP A 60 20.87 9.11 1.50
C ASP A 60 19.60 8.54 2.15
N MET A 61 18.50 9.29 2.10
CA MET A 61 17.22 8.87 2.72
C MET A 61 16.54 7.73 1.96
N ILE A 62 16.93 7.50 0.72
CA ILE A 62 16.54 6.33 -0.08
C ILE A 62 17.81 5.60 -0.49
N LYS A 63 18.01 4.38 0.01
CA LYS A 63 19.14 3.52 -0.33
C LYS A 63 18.75 2.49 -1.38
N ILE A 64 19.55 2.41 -2.42
CA ILE A 64 19.37 1.50 -3.55
C ILE A 64 20.31 0.32 -3.42
N GLN A 65 19.78 -0.89 -3.47
CA GLN A 65 20.55 -2.11 -3.67
C GLN A 65 20.21 -2.67 -5.04
N LEU A 66 21.18 -2.62 -5.96
CA LEU A 66 21.00 -3.06 -7.35
C LEU A 66 21.56 -4.47 -7.56
N ASN A 67 20.72 -5.36 -8.07
CA ASN A 67 21.10 -6.60 -8.72
C ASN A 67 20.89 -6.45 -10.24
N CYS A 68 21.97 -6.46 -11.01
CA CYS A 68 21.94 -6.13 -12.44
C CYS A 68 22.51 -7.28 -13.29
N ASP A 69 21.67 -7.84 -14.17
CA ASP A 69 22.00 -8.86 -15.18
C ASP A 69 22.31 -8.17 -16.52
N SER A 70 23.36 -7.34 -16.55
CA SER A 70 23.83 -6.64 -17.75
C SER A 70 25.35 -6.40 -17.71
N ASP A 71 25.91 -5.73 -18.72
CA ASP A 71 27.32 -5.33 -18.69
C ASP A 71 27.56 -4.21 -17.66
N TYR A 72 28.81 -4.09 -17.20
CA TYR A 72 29.20 -3.13 -16.16
C TYR A 72 28.79 -1.68 -16.50
N VAL A 73 28.96 -1.26 -17.75
CA VAL A 73 28.67 0.13 -18.16
C VAL A 73 27.16 0.39 -18.08
N THR A 74 26.35 -0.56 -18.54
CA THR A 74 24.88 -0.46 -18.41
C THR A 74 24.45 -0.45 -16.94
N CYS A 75 25.02 -1.32 -16.09
CA CYS A 75 24.66 -1.36 -14.68
C CYS A 75 25.01 -0.06 -13.92
N GLU A 76 26.14 0.56 -14.23
CA GLU A 76 26.51 1.86 -13.66
C GLU A 76 25.52 2.96 -14.05
N LYS A 77 25.06 2.97 -15.31
CA LYS A 77 24.03 3.91 -15.78
C LYS A 77 22.71 3.70 -15.03
N VAL A 78 22.26 2.44 -14.89
CA VAL A 78 21.06 2.11 -14.11
C VAL A 78 21.18 2.64 -12.68
N LEU A 79 22.29 2.34 -12.00
CA LEU A 79 22.50 2.80 -10.62
C LEU A 79 22.52 4.33 -10.51
N LYS A 80 23.13 5.02 -11.48
CA LYS A 80 23.15 6.49 -11.53
C LYS A 80 21.74 7.07 -11.64
N GLU A 81 20.90 6.55 -12.51
CA GLU A 81 19.51 7.02 -12.70
C GLU A 81 18.65 6.74 -11.45
N PHE A 82 18.86 5.60 -10.78
CA PHE A 82 18.22 5.32 -9.50
C PHE A 82 18.65 6.29 -8.40
N ASN A 83 19.94 6.61 -8.31
CA ASN A 83 20.43 7.59 -7.34
C ASN A 83 19.90 9.00 -7.66
N LYS A 84 19.79 9.36 -8.94
CA LYS A 84 19.15 10.62 -9.38
C LYS A 84 17.70 10.70 -8.89
N ALA A 85 16.92 9.63 -9.09
CA ALA A 85 15.52 9.57 -8.66
C ALA A 85 15.39 9.58 -7.12
N ALA A 86 16.22 8.82 -6.42
CA ALA A 86 16.30 8.80 -4.95
C ALA A 86 16.56 10.20 -4.38
N ASN A 87 17.49 10.94 -4.97
CA ASN A 87 17.81 12.32 -4.57
C ASN A 87 16.64 13.28 -4.83
N LEU A 88 15.99 13.17 -6.00
CA LEU A 88 14.80 13.96 -6.31
C LEU A 88 13.70 13.72 -5.26
N ILE A 89 13.31 12.47 -5.04
CA ILE A 89 12.24 12.10 -4.11
C ILE A 89 12.57 12.57 -2.69
N SER A 90 13.82 12.39 -2.24
CA SER A 90 14.30 12.83 -0.93
C SER A 90 14.37 14.36 -0.78
N SER A 91 14.40 15.11 -1.89
CA SER A 91 14.34 16.57 -1.84
C SER A 91 12.91 17.11 -1.71
N ILE A 92 11.90 16.31 -2.06
CA ILE A 92 10.48 16.68 -2.01
C ILE A 92 9.83 16.22 -0.70
N PHE A 93 10.12 14.99 -0.28
CA PHE A 93 9.51 14.38 0.91
C PHE A 93 10.50 14.35 2.07
N ILE A 94 9.98 14.63 3.27
CA ILE A 94 10.73 14.57 4.52
C ILE A 94 10.53 13.17 5.11
N PHE A 95 11.56 12.34 5.01
CA PHE A 95 11.57 11.00 5.60
C PHE A 95 12.10 11.04 7.03
N ASN A 96 11.45 10.32 7.94
CA ASN A 96 11.93 10.14 9.31
C ASN A 96 12.90 8.96 9.42
N THR A 97 12.79 8.01 8.49
CA THR A 97 13.65 6.83 8.42
C THR A 97 13.99 6.52 6.98
N GLN A 98 15.16 5.94 6.78
CA GLN A 98 15.64 5.55 5.46
C GLN A 98 14.72 4.51 4.82
N ILE A 99 14.41 4.72 3.55
CA ILE A 99 13.72 3.77 2.68
C ILE A 99 14.78 2.95 1.96
N LYS A 100 14.64 1.62 1.99
CA LYS A 100 15.54 0.69 1.31
C LYS A 100 14.82 0.05 0.12
N VAL A 101 15.43 0.15 -1.05
CA VAL A 101 14.88 -0.36 -2.31
C VAL A 101 15.77 -1.48 -2.83
N ASN A 102 15.19 -2.65 -3.05
CA ASN A 102 15.83 -3.77 -3.73
C ASN A 102 15.45 -3.73 -5.22
N VAL A 103 16.43 -3.47 -6.07
CA VAL A 103 16.26 -3.30 -7.51
C VAL A 103 16.83 -4.49 -8.24
N SER A 104 16.06 -5.06 -9.16
CA SER A 104 16.50 -6.09 -10.10
C SER A 104 16.37 -5.60 -11.53
N TYR A 105 17.49 -5.51 -12.26
CA TYR A 105 17.52 -5.16 -13.69
C TYR A 105 17.91 -6.39 -14.50
N TYR A 106 16.95 -7.04 -15.15
CA TYR A 106 17.15 -8.31 -15.84
C TYR A 106 16.14 -8.51 -16.97
N ASP A 107 16.32 -9.55 -17.78
CA ASP A 107 15.35 -9.91 -18.82
C ASP A 107 14.07 -10.48 -18.19
N LEU A 108 13.01 -9.66 -18.11
CA LEU A 108 11.75 -10.04 -17.49
C LEU A 108 11.11 -11.26 -18.17
N CYS A 109 11.40 -11.50 -19.45
CA CYS A 109 10.85 -12.65 -20.18
C CYS A 109 11.44 -13.99 -19.74
N LYS A 110 12.48 -13.99 -18.89
CA LYS A 110 12.96 -15.20 -18.21
C LYS A 110 12.09 -15.63 -17.02
N VAL A 111 11.27 -14.71 -16.48
CA VAL A 111 10.48 -14.91 -15.25
C VAL A 111 8.99 -14.78 -15.50
N TYR A 112 8.58 -13.85 -16.35
CA TYR A 112 7.18 -13.56 -16.67
C TYR A 112 6.79 -14.10 -18.05
N PRO A 113 5.51 -14.46 -18.26
CA PRO A 113 5.05 -14.87 -19.57
C PRO A 113 5.07 -13.72 -20.57
N ALA A 114 5.16 -14.08 -21.87
CA ALA A 114 5.40 -13.15 -22.97
C ALA A 114 4.42 -11.97 -23.01
N ASN A 115 3.14 -12.19 -22.71
CA ASN A 115 2.11 -11.15 -22.72
C ASN A 115 2.32 -10.05 -21.66
N ILE A 116 3.12 -10.31 -20.63
CA ILE A 116 3.48 -9.34 -19.59
C ILE A 116 4.85 -8.75 -19.93
N CYS A 117 5.87 -9.59 -20.12
CA CYS A 117 7.25 -9.12 -20.22
C CYS A 117 7.54 -8.25 -21.45
N THR A 118 6.80 -8.39 -22.56
CA THR A 118 7.03 -7.57 -23.76
C THR A 118 6.54 -6.14 -23.62
N ASN A 119 5.59 -5.90 -22.72
CA ASN A 119 4.97 -4.60 -22.52
C ASN A 119 5.42 -3.93 -21.21
N LEU A 120 5.96 -4.71 -20.28
CA LEU A 120 6.41 -4.23 -18.98
C LEU A 120 7.85 -3.69 -19.07
N GLY A 121 7.99 -2.37 -18.95
CA GLY A 121 9.30 -1.70 -18.84
C GLY A 121 9.88 -1.85 -17.43
N GLY A 122 9.05 -1.71 -16.41
CA GLY A 122 9.40 -1.95 -15.02
C GLY A 122 8.16 -2.07 -14.15
N ALA A 123 8.36 -2.45 -12.89
CA ALA A 123 7.34 -2.50 -11.85
C ALA A 123 8.00 -2.26 -10.50
N ALA A 124 7.40 -1.47 -9.61
CA ALA A 124 7.80 -1.48 -8.21
C ALA A 124 6.62 -1.52 -7.25
N TYR A 125 6.82 -2.18 -6.12
CA TYR A 125 5.78 -2.46 -5.15
C TYR A 125 6.32 -2.52 -3.72
N PRO A 126 5.48 -2.19 -2.72
CA PRO A 126 5.82 -2.38 -1.32
C PRO A 126 6.12 -3.85 -1.00
N THR A 127 7.16 -4.11 -0.23
CA THR A 127 7.50 -5.48 0.20
C THR A 127 6.53 -6.03 1.25
N GLN A 128 5.89 -5.13 2.00
CA GLN A 128 4.99 -5.47 3.08
C GLN A 128 3.96 -4.37 3.31
N PHE A 129 2.76 -4.80 3.70
CA PHE A 129 1.67 -3.94 4.11
C PHE A 129 1.25 -4.24 5.55
N TYR A 130 0.72 -3.22 6.20
CA TYR A 130 0.24 -3.29 7.56
C TYR A 130 -1.21 -2.81 7.62
N LEU A 131 -2.03 -3.53 8.38
CA LEU A 131 -3.44 -3.17 8.56
C LEU A 131 -3.61 -2.12 9.66
N PHE A 132 -4.16 -0.98 9.28
CA PHE A 132 -4.43 0.14 10.17
C PHE A 132 -5.89 0.59 10.07
N GLN A 133 -6.43 1.15 11.15
CA GLN A 133 -7.77 1.72 11.15
C GLN A 133 -7.73 3.22 10.85
N ASP A 134 -8.52 3.61 9.85
CA ASP A 134 -8.76 5.00 9.49
C ASP A 134 -9.81 5.65 10.39
N ASP A 135 -9.91 6.98 10.30
CA ASP A 135 -10.88 7.79 11.08
C ASP A 135 -12.34 7.60 10.65
N ASP A 136 -12.58 6.94 9.51
CA ASP A 136 -13.90 6.49 9.04
C ASP A 136 -14.27 5.10 9.62
N GLY A 137 -13.39 4.52 10.43
CA GLY A 137 -13.57 3.23 11.09
C GLY A 137 -13.18 2.03 10.23
N MET A 138 -12.86 2.21 8.94
CA MET A 138 -12.44 1.12 8.06
C MET A 138 -10.97 0.76 8.29
N SER A 139 -10.64 -0.51 8.09
CA SER A 139 -9.27 -0.99 8.15
C SER A 139 -8.69 -1.10 6.74
N ARG A 140 -7.51 -0.52 6.52
CA ARG A 140 -6.84 -0.48 5.22
C ARG A 140 -5.37 -0.85 5.32
N LEU A 141 -4.82 -1.30 4.21
CA LEU A 141 -3.43 -1.68 4.05
C LEU A 141 -2.57 -0.45 3.73
N TYR A 142 -1.56 -0.25 4.55
CA TYR A 142 -0.56 0.81 4.41
C TYR A 142 0.81 0.19 4.10
N PRO A 143 1.56 0.71 3.12
CA PRO A 143 2.85 0.15 2.74
C PRO A 143 3.91 0.42 3.80
N GLN A 144 4.87 -0.50 3.95
CA GLN A 144 5.96 -0.39 4.90
C GLN A 144 6.73 0.94 4.78
N SER A 145 7.01 1.35 3.54
CA SER A 145 7.71 2.60 3.18
C SER A 145 7.08 3.82 3.85
N LEU A 146 5.75 3.87 3.96
CA LEU A 146 5.00 4.92 4.63
C LEU A 146 4.85 4.69 6.14
N VAL A 147 4.55 3.46 6.56
CA VAL A 147 4.30 3.14 7.98
C VAL A 147 5.50 3.50 8.86
N LYS A 148 6.71 3.28 8.37
CA LYS A 148 7.96 3.69 9.05
C LYS A 148 8.05 5.20 9.28
N GLN A 149 7.43 6.00 8.42
CA GLN A 149 7.46 7.46 8.54
C GLN A 149 6.52 7.97 9.63
N PHE A 150 5.53 7.18 10.07
CA PHE A 150 4.60 7.59 11.11
C PHE A 150 5.22 7.62 12.52
N GLN A 151 6.34 6.93 12.74
CA GLN A 151 7.09 6.92 14.00
C GLN A 151 6.19 6.61 15.21
N PHE A 152 5.39 5.54 15.10
CA PHE A 152 4.54 5.12 16.21
C PHE A 152 5.40 4.70 17.42
N PRO A 153 4.92 4.92 18.67
CA PRO A 153 5.67 4.57 19.87
C PRO A 153 6.08 3.09 19.96
N ASN A 154 5.29 2.20 19.35
CA ASN A 154 5.69 0.83 19.10
C ASN A 154 5.63 0.62 17.59
N THR A 155 6.68 0.02 17.04
CA THR A 155 6.77 -0.28 15.62
C THR A 155 6.81 -1.78 15.40
N PRO A 156 6.23 -2.28 14.30
CA PRO A 156 6.47 -3.65 13.87
C PRO A 156 7.93 -3.85 13.46
N ASN A 157 8.37 -5.10 13.48
CA ASN A 157 9.60 -5.50 12.80
C ASN A 157 9.39 -5.37 11.29
N TYR A 158 10.11 -4.41 10.70
CA TYR A 158 10.10 -4.16 9.28
C TYR A 158 10.95 -5.18 8.52
N ASN A 159 10.53 -5.54 7.32
CA ASN A 159 11.38 -6.25 6.37
C ASN A 159 12.63 -5.43 6.03
N GLU A 160 13.69 -6.12 5.59
CA GLU A 160 14.97 -5.47 5.25
C GLU A 160 14.79 -4.38 4.18
N PHE A 161 14.02 -4.68 3.14
CA PHE A 161 13.67 -3.75 2.07
C PHE A 161 12.24 -3.28 2.23
N ASP A 162 11.99 -2.02 1.88
CA ASP A 162 10.67 -1.39 1.90
C ASP A 162 9.97 -1.49 0.54
N ILE A 163 10.76 -1.50 -0.53
CA ILE A 163 10.29 -1.54 -1.92
C ILE A 163 11.09 -2.59 -2.68
N ASN A 164 10.41 -3.44 -3.46
CA ASN A 164 11.00 -4.22 -4.53
C ASN A 164 10.71 -3.53 -5.86
N ALA A 165 11.71 -3.51 -6.75
CA ALA A 165 11.63 -2.88 -8.05
C ALA A 165 12.28 -3.78 -9.10
N GLU A 166 11.59 -4.03 -10.21
CA GLU A 166 12.03 -4.90 -11.30
C GLU A 166 11.98 -4.13 -12.62
N PHE A 167 13.06 -4.16 -13.39
CA PHE A 167 13.19 -3.40 -14.64
C PHE A 167 13.69 -4.29 -15.76
N ASN A 168 13.04 -4.18 -16.91
CA ASN A 168 13.33 -5.02 -18.06
C ASN A 168 14.60 -4.57 -18.79
N SER A 169 15.65 -5.37 -18.69
CA SER A 169 16.91 -5.14 -19.41
C SER A 169 16.77 -5.15 -20.94
N LYS A 170 15.63 -5.63 -21.46
CA LYS A 170 15.26 -5.61 -22.88
C LYS A 170 14.21 -4.55 -23.23
N GLY A 171 13.88 -3.65 -22.28
CA GLY A 171 12.83 -2.63 -22.42
C GLY A 171 13.14 -1.48 -23.38
N GLY A 172 14.31 -1.45 -24.02
CA GLY A 172 14.65 -0.42 -25.01
C GLY A 172 14.96 0.96 -24.44
N PHE A 173 15.36 1.03 -23.17
CA PHE A 173 15.60 2.29 -22.46
C PHE A 173 16.72 3.15 -23.07
N TRP A 174 16.56 4.47 -22.93
CA TRP A 174 17.61 5.47 -23.07
C TRP A 174 18.09 5.94 -21.68
N PHE A 175 19.37 6.23 -21.57
CA PHE A 175 20.02 6.75 -20.35
C PHE A 175 20.61 8.13 -20.62
N GLU A 176 20.67 9.00 -19.60
CA GLU A 176 21.21 10.37 -19.75
C GLU A 176 22.65 10.37 -20.28
N ASP A 177 23.43 9.36 -19.90
CA ASP A 177 24.84 9.18 -20.29
C ASP A 177 25.02 8.42 -21.62
N ASP A 178 23.95 8.19 -22.39
CA ASP A 178 24.08 7.65 -23.73
C ASP A 178 24.69 8.68 -24.70
N ALA A 179 25.62 8.22 -25.55
CA ALA A 179 26.30 9.10 -26.51
C ALA A 179 25.37 9.68 -27.58
N ASN A 180 24.24 9.02 -27.83
CA ASN A 180 23.26 9.43 -28.82
C ASN A 180 22.02 10.00 -28.13
N ALA A 181 21.37 10.95 -28.80
CA ALA A 181 20.07 11.43 -28.37
C ALA A 181 19.05 10.28 -28.33
N ILE A 182 18.06 10.41 -27.43
CA ILE A 182 16.93 9.49 -27.33
C ILE A 182 16.26 9.30 -28.69
N ARG A 183 16.03 8.04 -29.09
CA ARG A 183 15.38 7.72 -30.36
C ARG A 183 13.86 7.65 -30.20
N PRO A 184 13.09 7.81 -31.31
CA PRO A 184 11.62 7.77 -31.27
C PRO A 184 11.00 6.48 -30.72
N ASP A 185 11.77 5.39 -30.65
CA ASP A 185 11.37 4.08 -30.15
C ASP A 185 11.85 3.78 -28.72
N GLN A 186 12.46 4.76 -28.04
CA GLN A 186 13.02 4.58 -26.69
C GLN A 186 12.26 5.43 -25.67
N GLY A 187 11.98 4.83 -24.52
CA GLY A 187 11.59 5.53 -23.31
C GLY A 187 12.80 5.96 -22.48
N ASP A 188 12.70 7.10 -21.81
CA ASP A 188 13.68 7.54 -20.83
C ASP A 188 13.54 6.73 -19.53
N ILE A 189 14.59 6.01 -19.13
CA ILE A 189 14.56 5.17 -17.93
C ILE A 189 14.37 5.99 -16.65
N TYR A 190 14.81 7.26 -16.63
CA TYR A 190 14.67 8.11 -15.46
C TYR A 190 13.21 8.37 -15.12
N TRP A 191 12.37 8.55 -16.15
CA TRP A 191 10.91 8.63 -16.00
C TRP A 191 10.36 7.35 -15.40
N THR A 192 10.72 6.19 -15.96
CA THR A 192 10.22 4.89 -15.50
C THR A 192 10.63 4.63 -14.06
N ILE A 193 11.88 4.94 -13.68
CA ILE A 193 12.33 4.81 -12.29
C ILE A 193 11.53 5.70 -11.36
N CYS A 194 11.34 6.98 -11.69
CA CYS A 194 10.54 7.88 -10.87
C CYS A 194 9.09 7.39 -10.73
N HIS A 195 8.50 6.93 -11.83
CA HIS A 195 7.14 6.41 -11.90
C HIS A 195 6.95 5.19 -10.99
N GLU A 196 7.79 4.16 -11.19
CA GLU A 196 7.68 2.93 -10.41
C GLU A 196 7.96 3.18 -8.92
N LEU A 197 8.93 4.02 -8.57
CA LEU A 197 9.17 4.33 -7.16
C LEU A 197 7.97 5.00 -6.49
N MET A 198 7.12 5.75 -7.21
CA MET A 198 5.86 6.25 -6.63
C MET A 198 4.88 5.12 -6.32
N HIS A 199 4.79 4.08 -7.16
CA HIS A 199 4.03 2.86 -6.86
C HIS A 199 4.58 2.16 -5.61
N GLY A 200 5.91 2.01 -5.51
CA GLY A 200 6.58 1.46 -4.32
C GLY A 200 6.36 2.27 -3.04
N LEU A 201 6.18 3.59 -3.15
CA LEU A 201 5.80 4.46 -2.04
C LEU A 201 4.30 4.37 -1.69
N GLY A 202 3.49 3.71 -2.52
CA GLY A 202 2.09 3.43 -2.22
C GLY A 202 1.07 4.21 -3.05
N PHE A 203 1.48 4.82 -4.17
CA PHE A 203 0.52 5.19 -5.21
C PHE A 203 -0.02 3.90 -5.85
N TYR A 204 -0.90 3.21 -5.15
CA TYR A 204 -1.32 1.85 -5.48
C TYR A 204 -2.77 1.66 -5.09
N ASN A 205 -3.61 1.24 -6.04
CA ASN A 205 -5.02 0.97 -5.81
C ASN A 205 -5.27 -0.54 -5.74
N GLY A 206 -6.13 -0.95 -4.81
CA GLY A 206 -6.40 -2.36 -4.57
C GLY A 206 -7.34 -3.04 -5.56
N TRP A 207 -7.96 -2.31 -6.48
CA TRP A 207 -9.06 -2.83 -7.28
C TRP A 207 -8.56 -3.55 -8.53
N MET A 208 -9.07 -4.76 -8.74
CA MET A 208 -8.65 -5.64 -9.81
C MET A 208 -9.83 -6.22 -10.59
N GLY A 209 -9.59 -6.55 -11.85
CA GLY A 209 -10.52 -7.26 -12.69
C GLY A 209 -10.82 -8.65 -12.13
N TYR A 210 -12.11 -9.03 -12.12
CA TYR A 210 -12.58 -10.30 -11.59
C TYR A 210 -13.16 -11.20 -12.68
N GLY A 211 -12.79 -12.48 -12.63
CA GLY A 211 -13.27 -13.53 -13.52
C GLY A 211 -12.51 -13.60 -14.85
N THR A 212 -12.53 -14.78 -15.47
CA THR A 212 -11.80 -15.08 -16.72
C THR A 212 -12.26 -14.25 -17.91
N ASN A 213 -13.53 -13.81 -17.92
CA ASN A 213 -14.12 -12.94 -18.93
C ASN A 213 -14.32 -11.49 -18.43
N LEU A 214 -13.59 -11.07 -17.39
CA LEU A 214 -13.71 -9.76 -16.76
C LEU A 214 -15.17 -9.33 -16.54
N ILE A 215 -15.79 -9.90 -15.50
CA ILE A 215 -17.22 -9.74 -15.20
C ILE A 215 -17.49 -8.72 -14.08
N GLY A 216 -16.44 -8.18 -13.46
CA GLY A 216 -16.54 -7.15 -12.42
C GLY A 216 -15.16 -6.62 -12.05
N VAL A 217 -15.13 -5.58 -11.22
CA VAL A 217 -13.93 -5.07 -10.54
C VAL A 217 -14.17 -5.15 -9.04
N ILE A 218 -13.26 -5.81 -8.31
CA ILE A 218 -13.35 -6.01 -6.85
C ILE A 218 -12.05 -5.54 -6.18
N PRO A 219 -12.06 -5.21 -4.88
CA PRO A 219 -10.82 -5.05 -4.13
C PRO A 219 -10.03 -6.35 -4.15
N MET A 220 -8.70 -6.26 -4.07
CA MET A 220 -7.85 -7.45 -4.11
C MET A 220 -8.20 -8.35 -2.91
N PRO A 221 -8.54 -9.62 -3.17
CA PRO A 221 -8.84 -10.55 -2.10
C PRO A 221 -7.54 -10.91 -1.36
N ILE A 222 -7.64 -11.05 -0.05
CA ILE A 222 -6.56 -11.60 0.75
C ILE A 222 -6.64 -13.13 0.68
N SER A 223 -5.55 -13.75 0.22
CA SER A 223 -5.42 -15.20 0.27
C SER A 223 -5.04 -15.62 1.69
N ILE A 224 -5.75 -16.61 2.22
CA ILE A 224 -5.34 -17.36 3.41
C ILE A 224 -4.73 -18.66 2.88
N ASN A 225 -3.44 -18.87 3.12
CA ASN A 225 -2.66 -19.98 2.57
C ASN A 225 -3.44 -21.32 2.58
N PRO A 226 -3.64 -21.97 1.41
CA PRO A 226 -4.41 -23.21 1.32
C PRO A 226 -3.64 -24.45 1.80
N ASP A 227 -2.31 -24.42 1.78
CA ASP A 227 -1.45 -25.56 2.13
C ASP A 227 -0.85 -25.43 3.53
N GLU A 228 -1.46 -26.12 4.49
CA GLU A 228 -0.90 -26.63 5.74
C GLU A 228 -0.30 -25.65 6.79
N SER A 229 -0.90 -25.73 7.99
CA SER A 229 -0.25 -25.54 9.30
C SER A 229 0.05 -24.13 9.83
N VAL A 230 -0.64 -23.07 9.38
CA VAL A 230 -0.97 -22.05 10.37
C VAL A 230 -1.96 -22.73 11.32
N THR A 231 -1.46 -23.18 12.47
CA THR A 231 -2.31 -23.66 13.55
C THR A 231 -3.48 -22.70 13.66
N ARG A 232 -4.69 -23.27 13.67
CA ARG A 232 -6.00 -22.60 13.81
C ARG A 232 -6.14 -21.87 15.17
N ASN A 233 -5.06 -21.25 15.64
CA ASN A 233 -4.90 -20.45 16.84
C ASN A 233 -4.80 -18.95 16.52
N ASN A 234 -4.73 -18.55 15.25
CA ASN A 234 -5.00 -17.16 14.88
C ASN A 234 -6.52 -16.92 14.93
N PHE A 235 -6.99 -16.61 16.13
CA PHE A 235 -8.38 -16.34 16.53
C PHE A 235 -8.99 -15.08 15.87
N LEU A 236 -8.38 -14.58 14.79
CA LEU A 236 -8.78 -13.40 14.02
C LEU A 236 -8.79 -13.78 12.53
N SER A 237 -9.70 -14.68 12.16
CA SER A 237 -10.13 -14.74 10.77
C SER A 237 -10.69 -13.37 10.41
N MET A 238 -10.18 -12.73 9.37
CA MET A 238 -10.83 -11.52 8.85
C MET A 238 -12.30 -11.87 8.60
N GLN A 239 -13.22 -11.06 9.16
CA GLN A 239 -14.66 -11.23 8.93
C GLN A 239 -14.99 -11.05 7.45
N SER A 240 -14.17 -10.28 6.74
CA SER A 240 -14.33 -9.97 5.33
C SER A 240 -13.03 -10.23 4.56
N PRO A 241 -13.08 -10.95 3.42
CA PRO A 241 -11.90 -11.28 2.63
C PRO A 241 -11.42 -10.15 1.71
N LEU A 242 -12.24 -9.11 1.50
CA LEU A 242 -11.86 -7.93 0.72
C LEU A 242 -11.39 -6.81 1.64
N VAL A 243 -10.18 -6.31 1.38
CA VAL A 243 -9.57 -5.21 2.13
C VAL A 243 -9.05 -4.16 1.17
N GLU A 244 -9.17 -2.92 1.59
CA GLU A 244 -8.70 -1.77 0.82
C GLU A 244 -7.25 -1.44 1.12
N PHE A 245 -6.60 -0.81 0.15
CA PHE A 245 -5.37 -0.07 0.32
C PHE A 245 -5.68 1.37 0.69
N MET A 246 -4.70 2.06 1.28
CA MET A 246 -4.87 3.46 1.72
C MET A 246 -5.37 4.39 0.60
N MET A 247 -4.99 4.15 -0.66
CA MET A 247 -5.40 4.97 -1.80
C MET A 247 -6.90 4.86 -2.06
N ASP A 248 -7.50 3.69 -1.86
CA ASP A 248 -8.91 3.41 -2.17
C ASP A 248 -9.85 4.31 -1.34
N ARG A 249 -9.41 4.69 -0.13
CA ARG A 249 -10.08 5.66 0.74
C ARG A 249 -10.38 6.98 0.05
N TYR A 250 -9.45 7.43 -0.78
CA TYR A 250 -9.48 8.74 -1.41
C TYR A 250 -10.08 8.68 -2.81
N THR A 251 -10.41 7.48 -3.32
CA THR A 251 -11.03 7.32 -4.62
C THR A 251 -12.55 7.56 -4.53
N ILE A 252 -13.04 8.43 -5.39
CA ILE A 252 -14.43 8.86 -5.43
C ILE A 252 -15.01 8.80 -6.85
N LEU A 253 -16.34 8.75 -6.95
CA LEU A 253 -17.08 9.03 -8.16
C LEU A 253 -17.07 10.53 -8.43
N LEU A 254 -16.60 10.93 -9.60
CA LEU A 254 -16.58 12.34 -10.01
C LEU A 254 -17.98 12.89 -10.31
N SER A 255 -18.98 12.03 -10.51
CA SER A 255 -20.37 12.45 -10.75
C SER A 255 -21.03 13.04 -9.51
N ASN A 256 -20.65 12.61 -8.30
CA ASN A 256 -21.37 12.98 -7.07
C ASN A 256 -20.52 12.99 -5.79
N GLY A 257 -19.22 12.68 -5.86
CA GLY A 257 -18.32 12.65 -4.70
C GLY A 257 -18.42 11.38 -3.84
N THR A 258 -19.17 10.36 -4.26
CA THR A 258 -19.31 9.11 -3.49
C THR A 258 -18.00 8.36 -3.43
N GLN A 259 -17.54 7.99 -2.23
CA GLN A 259 -16.34 7.15 -2.07
C GLN A 259 -16.59 5.72 -2.55
N ILE A 260 -15.62 5.15 -3.27
CA ILE A 260 -15.69 3.74 -3.69
C ILE A 260 -15.61 2.78 -2.50
N SER A 261 -15.18 3.27 -1.33
CA SER A 261 -15.25 2.52 -0.09
C SER A 261 -16.64 1.99 0.27
N LEU A 262 -17.71 2.65 -0.19
CA LEU A 262 -19.07 2.11 -0.04
C LEU A 262 -19.27 0.83 -0.85
N TYR A 263 -18.61 0.69 -2.00
CA TYR A 263 -18.70 -0.52 -2.83
C TYR A 263 -18.04 -1.70 -2.13
N THR A 264 -16.87 -1.51 -1.51
CA THR A 264 -16.20 -2.54 -0.70
C THR A 264 -17.09 -3.01 0.44
N GLN A 265 -17.69 -2.07 1.18
CA GLN A 265 -18.59 -2.40 2.28
C GLN A 265 -19.78 -3.26 1.80
N GLN A 266 -20.40 -2.89 0.66
CA GLN A 266 -21.50 -3.64 0.09
C GLN A 266 -21.08 -5.03 -0.37
N LEU A 267 -19.94 -5.17 -1.06
CA LEU A 267 -19.39 -6.47 -1.44
C LEU A 267 -19.12 -7.34 -0.20
N ASN A 268 -18.59 -6.76 0.87
CA ASN A 268 -18.30 -7.45 2.11
C ASN A 268 -19.53 -7.92 2.89
N THR A 269 -20.72 -7.33 2.65
CA THR A 269 -21.95 -7.85 3.27
C THR A 269 -22.24 -9.29 2.87
N PHE A 270 -21.90 -9.70 1.65
CA PHE A 270 -22.09 -11.09 1.20
C PHE A 270 -21.32 -12.08 2.09
N PHE A 271 -20.04 -11.82 2.33
CA PHE A 271 -19.17 -12.68 3.12
C PHE A 271 -19.60 -12.73 4.59
N ASN A 272 -20.00 -11.58 5.13
CA ASN A 272 -20.48 -11.45 6.51
C ASN A 272 -21.81 -12.19 6.73
N GLU A 273 -22.78 -12.03 5.82
CA GLU A 273 -24.11 -12.64 5.92
C GLU A 273 -24.06 -14.16 5.72
N ASN A 274 -23.20 -14.64 4.82
CA ASN A 274 -23.05 -16.06 4.54
C ASN A 274 -21.99 -16.74 5.43
N ASN A 275 -21.28 -15.98 6.27
CA ASN A 275 -20.18 -16.45 7.11
C ASN A 275 -19.17 -17.30 6.33
N THR A 276 -18.76 -16.79 5.16
CA THR A 276 -17.86 -17.45 4.20
C THR A 276 -16.81 -16.46 3.73
N ASN A 277 -15.64 -16.98 3.35
CA ASN A 277 -14.58 -16.23 2.68
C ASN A 277 -14.32 -16.78 1.26
N ILE A 278 -15.26 -17.56 0.73
CA ILE A 278 -15.12 -18.28 -0.54
C ILE A 278 -15.69 -17.41 -1.67
N PHE A 279 -14.91 -17.26 -2.74
CA PHE A 279 -15.30 -16.61 -3.98
C PHE A 279 -15.80 -17.67 -4.97
N ASP A 280 -17.10 -17.96 -4.95
CA ASP A 280 -17.74 -18.98 -5.79
C ASP A 280 -18.90 -18.41 -6.63
N ASP A 281 -19.63 -19.28 -7.33
CA ASP A 281 -20.78 -18.90 -8.15
C ASP A 281 -21.90 -18.24 -7.33
N SER A 282 -21.98 -18.50 -6.02
CA SER A 282 -22.94 -17.85 -5.13
C SER A 282 -22.57 -16.38 -4.87
N PHE A 283 -21.27 -16.07 -4.78
CA PHE A 283 -20.80 -14.68 -4.77
C PHE A 283 -21.18 -13.98 -6.07
N ILE A 284 -20.90 -14.58 -7.23
CA ILE A 284 -21.16 -13.98 -8.55
C ILE A 284 -22.65 -13.72 -8.80
N SER A 285 -23.51 -14.64 -8.34
CA SER A 285 -24.97 -14.54 -8.48
C SER A 285 -25.64 -13.71 -7.38
N SER A 286 -24.88 -13.23 -6.39
CA SER A 286 -25.41 -12.42 -5.30
C SER A 286 -25.81 -11.01 -5.75
N PRO A 287 -26.81 -10.38 -5.09
CA PRO A 287 -27.11 -8.97 -5.32
C PRO A 287 -25.92 -8.03 -5.05
N GLN A 288 -25.05 -8.40 -4.12
CA GLN A 288 -23.84 -7.63 -3.77
C GLN A 288 -22.87 -7.53 -4.96
N PHE A 289 -22.79 -8.55 -5.81
CA PHE A 289 -21.89 -8.55 -6.95
C PHE A 289 -22.26 -7.53 -8.05
N GLU A 290 -23.48 -6.98 -8.03
CA GLU A 290 -23.83 -5.84 -8.90
C GLU A 290 -22.96 -4.61 -8.64
N PHE A 291 -22.44 -4.42 -7.42
CA PHE A 291 -21.47 -3.36 -7.14
C PHE A 291 -20.15 -3.58 -7.89
N ALA A 292 -19.68 -4.83 -8.03
CA ALA A 292 -18.49 -5.14 -8.79
C ALA A 292 -18.69 -4.88 -10.30
N LYS A 293 -19.86 -5.22 -10.83
CA LYS A 293 -20.23 -4.91 -12.23
C LYS A 293 -20.31 -3.40 -12.48
N ASN A 294 -20.97 -2.67 -11.58
CA ASN A 294 -21.08 -1.23 -11.68
C ASN A 294 -19.71 -0.55 -11.63
N LEU A 295 -18.82 -1.02 -10.75
CA LEU A 295 -17.48 -0.46 -10.68
C LEU A 295 -16.64 -0.79 -11.92
N LEU A 296 -16.81 -1.96 -12.54
CA LEU A 296 -16.17 -2.26 -13.83
C LEU A 296 -16.57 -1.24 -14.91
N ILE A 297 -17.86 -0.89 -14.99
CA ILE A 297 -18.36 0.13 -15.92
C ILE A 297 -17.70 1.47 -15.62
N LEU A 298 -17.68 1.89 -14.35
CA LEU A 298 -17.05 3.14 -13.94
C LEU A 298 -15.54 3.13 -14.28
N ALA A 299 -14.82 2.09 -13.91
CA ALA A 299 -13.38 1.95 -14.16
C ALA A 299 -13.00 1.86 -15.65
N SER A 300 -13.98 1.69 -16.54
CA SER A 300 -13.83 1.71 -18.00
C SER A 300 -14.57 2.88 -18.69
N THR A 301 -15.04 3.86 -17.91
CA THR A 301 -15.70 5.07 -18.42
C THR A 301 -14.82 6.29 -18.16
N PRO A 302 -14.38 7.05 -19.19
CA PRO A 302 -13.53 8.22 -18.99
C PRO A 302 -14.11 9.23 -17.99
N ASN A 303 -13.26 9.82 -17.13
CA ASN A 303 -13.63 10.86 -16.15
C ASN A 303 -14.71 10.42 -15.14
N SER A 304 -14.79 9.13 -14.81
CA SER A 304 -15.78 8.61 -13.87
C SER A 304 -15.29 8.62 -12.42
N LEU A 305 -13.99 8.41 -12.22
CA LEU A 305 -13.35 8.24 -10.92
C LEU A 305 -12.15 9.17 -10.76
N GLY A 306 -11.88 9.58 -9.53
CA GLY A 306 -10.74 10.42 -9.21
C GLY A 306 -10.31 10.27 -7.76
N LEU A 307 -9.09 10.73 -7.47
CA LEU A 307 -8.56 10.86 -6.11
C LEU A 307 -8.89 12.24 -5.57
N LEU A 308 -9.54 12.27 -4.40
CA LEU A 308 -9.86 13.50 -3.69
C LEU A 308 -8.83 13.72 -2.57
N PRO A 309 -7.96 14.74 -2.68
CA PRO A 309 -7.04 15.10 -1.61
C PRO A 309 -7.77 15.34 -0.29
N ARG A 310 -7.11 15.01 0.83
CA ARG A 310 -7.71 15.22 2.15
C ARG A 310 -7.99 16.71 2.38
N ASN A 311 -9.12 17.01 3.03
CA ASN A 311 -9.60 18.37 3.30
C ASN A 311 -9.99 19.20 2.05
N SER A 312 -10.17 18.54 0.90
CA SER A 312 -10.75 19.18 -0.28
C SER A 312 -12.14 19.76 0.00
N LYS A 313 -12.46 20.88 -0.62
CA LYS A 313 -13.75 21.56 -0.45
C LYS A 313 -14.71 21.22 -1.57
N ASN A 314 -14.20 20.88 -2.75
CA ASN A 314 -14.99 20.61 -3.93
C ASN A 314 -14.42 19.43 -4.71
N PHE A 315 -15.16 18.32 -4.72
CA PHE A 315 -14.73 17.11 -5.40
C PHE A 315 -14.65 17.24 -6.94
N LEU A 316 -15.35 18.19 -7.56
CA LEU A 316 -15.29 18.36 -9.02
C LEU A 316 -13.98 19.03 -9.46
N THR A 317 -13.48 19.98 -8.67
CA THR A 317 -12.32 20.80 -9.04
C THR A 317 -11.03 20.34 -8.40
N ASP A 318 -11.11 19.78 -7.20
CA ASP A 318 -9.94 19.46 -6.38
C ASP A 318 -9.42 18.04 -6.70
N SER A 319 -10.26 17.20 -7.31
CA SER A 319 -9.89 15.81 -7.62
C SER A 319 -8.84 15.71 -8.72
N ILE A 320 -8.09 14.62 -8.65
CA ILE A 320 -7.16 14.19 -9.68
C ILE A 320 -7.81 13.00 -10.38
N ILE A 321 -8.01 13.13 -11.68
CA ILE A 321 -8.77 12.18 -12.47
C ILE A 321 -7.94 10.91 -12.62
N LEU A 322 -8.52 9.75 -12.28
CA LEU A 322 -7.87 8.47 -12.49
C LEU A 322 -8.05 8.01 -13.92
N GLU A 323 -7.13 7.17 -14.40
CA GLU A 323 -7.24 6.52 -15.69
C GLU A 323 -8.40 5.54 -15.69
N THR A 324 -9.49 5.94 -16.33
CA THR A 324 -10.70 5.15 -16.53
C THR A 324 -11.15 5.15 -17.99
N SER A 325 -10.30 5.62 -18.91
CA SER A 325 -10.62 5.72 -20.34
C SER A 325 -10.32 4.44 -21.12
N LEU A 326 -9.55 3.53 -20.54
CA LEU A 326 -9.23 2.22 -21.12
C LEU A 326 -10.47 1.32 -21.12
N SER A 327 -10.87 0.89 -22.33
CA SER A 327 -12.01 0.00 -22.55
C SER A 327 -11.61 -1.08 -23.58
N PRO A 328 -11.51 -2.36 -23.18
CA PRO A 328 -11.84 -2.91 -21.86
C PRO A 328 -10.89 -2.43 -20.74
N PHE A 329 -11.32 -2.58 -19.47
CA PHE A 329 -10.47 -2.33 -18.30
C PHE A 329 -9.14 -3.08 -18.43
N GLU A 330 -8.04 -2.37 -18.20
CA GLU A 330 -6.70 -2.94 -18.27
C GLU A 330 -6.10 -3.07 -16.87
N GLN A 331 -5.96 -4.32 -16.41
CA GLN A 331 -5.34 -4.62 -15.11
C GLN A 331 -3.91 -4.05 -15.06
N GLY A 332 -3.61 -3.32 -13.98
CA GLY A 332 -2.32 -2.65 -13.80
C GLY A 332 -2.27 -1.23 -14.39
N SER A 333 -3.16 -0.88 -15.33
CA SER A 333 -3.25 0.47 -15.89
C SER A 333 -4.43 1.24 -15.29
N SER A 334 -5.64 0.72 -15.48
CA SER A 334 -6.89 1.32 -14.99
C SER A 334 -6.84 1.47 -13.46
N LEU A 335 -7.26 2.63 -12.95
CA LEU A 335 -7.28 3.02 -11.53
C LEU A 335 -5.93 3.16 -10.81
N ASN A 336 -4.85 2.58 -11.35
CA ASN A 336 -3.50 2.71 -10.79
C ASN A 336 -2.74 3.94 -11.31
N HIS A 337 -3.29 4.60 -12.33
CA HIS A 337 -2.70 5.76 -12.97
C HIS A 337 -3.66 6.94 -12.98
N VAL A 338 -3.13 8.12 -13.27
CA VAL A 338 -3.94 9.31 -13.58
C VAL A 338 -4.27 9.34 -15.07
N ASP A 339 -5.38 10.00 -15.43
CA ASP A 339 -5.89 10.08 -16.80
C ASP A 339 -4.83 10.62 -17.77
N TYR A 340 -4.44 9.79 -18.75
CA TYR A 340 -3.34 10.13 -19.65
C TYR A 340 -3.59 11.43 -20.41
N LYS A 341 -4.80 11.58 -20.97
CA LYS A 341 -5.14 12.73 -21.83
C LYS A 341 -5.15 14.05 -21.05
N SER A 342 -5.55 14.00 -19.79
CA SER A 342 -5.62 15.17 -18.92
C SER A 342 -4.25 15.64 -18.45
N TYR A 343 -3.29 14.72 -18.24
CA TYR A 343 -2.08 15.03 -17.50
C TYR A 343 -0.76 14.93 -18.27
N ILE A 344 -0.67 14.18 -19.37
CA ILE A 344 0.62 13.93 -20.05
C ILE A 344 1.34 15.22 -20.50
N ASN A 345 0.60 16.26 -20.85
CA ASN A 345 1.13 17.58 -21.27
C ASN A 345 1.02 18.64 -20.16
N THR A 346 1.11 18.21 -18.89
CA THR A 346 1.01 19.08 -17.70
C THR A 346 2.13 18.74 -16.74
N ASN A 347 2.32 19.52 -15.67
CA ASN A 347 3.33 19.21 -14.64
C ASN A 347 3.07 17.87 -13.91
N ASP A 348 1.88 17.29 -14.02
CA ASP A 348 1.47 16.07 -13.32
C ASP A 348 1.49 14.83 -14.24
N PHE A 349 2.39 14.80 -15.22
CA PHE A 349 2.49 13.73 -16.21
C PHE A 349 3.04 12.41 -15.67
N LEU A 350 3.73 12.40 -14.52
CA LEU A 350 4.52 11.23 -14.11
C LEU A 350 3.68 9.98 -13.90
N MET A 351 2.51 10.06 -13.28
CA MET A 351 1.67 8.89 -12.98
C MET A 351 0.68 8.52 -14.09
N THR A 352 0.89 8.97 -15.33
CA THR A 352 0.11 8.45 -16.46
C THR A 352 0.60 7.05 -16.84
N TYR A 353 -0.27 6.15 -17.29
CA TYR A 353 0.08 4.74 -17.56
C TYR A 353 1.09 4.52 -18.70
N LYS A 354 1.42 5.58 -19.45
CA LYS A 354 2.32 5.53 -20.59
C LYS A 354 3.24 6.74 -20.61
N ILE A 355 4.51 6.51 -20.93
CA ILE A 355 5.47 7.55 -21.27
C ILE A 355 5.37 7.94 -22.76
N ILE A 356 5.80 9.15 -23.10
CA ILE A 356 6.06 9.53 -24.49
C ILE A 356 7.46 9.03 -24.86
N ASP A 357 7.55 8.18 -25.89
CA ASP A 357 8.84 7.74 -26.43
C ASP A 357 9.52 8.86 -27.24
N GLY A 358 10.86 8.84 -27.30
CA GLY A 358 11.62 9.81 -28.09
C GLY A 358 11.79 11.19 -27.47
N ILE A 359 11.38 11.37 -26.22
CA ILE A 359 11.56 12.61 -25.46
C ILE A 359 12.16 12.28 -24.09
N THR A 360 13.12 13.10 -23.63
CA THR A 360 13.69 12.93 -22.30
C THR A 360 12.74 13.50 -21.24
N THR A 361 12.88 13.00 -20.01
CA THR A 361 12.13 13.50 -18.85
C THR A 361 12.37 14.99 -18.64
N ASP A 362 13.61 15.46 -18.83
CA ASP A 362 13.96 16.88 -18.74
C ASP A 362 13.25 17.72 -19.81
N GLN A 363 13.12 17.20 -21.03
CA GLN A 363 12.34 17.85 -22.08
C GLN A 363 10.85 17.91 -21.71
N MET A 364 10.29 16.85 -21.12
CA MET A 364 8.90 16.86 -20.62
C MET A 364 8.70 17.88 -19.49
N ILE A 365 9.63 17.98 -18.54
CA ILE A 365 9.60 18.97 -17.46
C ILE A 365 9.60 20.38 -18.04
N LEU A 366 10.53 20.67 -18.98
CA LEU A 366 10.64 21.97 -19.62
C LEU A 366 9.39 22.33 -20.44
N SER A 367 8.83 21.38 -21.20
CA SER A 367 7.65 21.62 -22.03
C SER A 367 6.37 21.85 -21.22
N ASN A 368 6.29 21.23 -20.03
CA ASN A 368 5.07 21.20 -19.23
C ASN A 368 5.00 22.28 -18.14
N GLY A 369 5.94 23.23 -18.13
CA GLY A 369 5.91 24.40 -17.24
C GLY A 369 7.13 24.55 -16.32
N ASN A 370 8.12 23.65 -16.45
CA ASN A 370 9.38 23.68 -15.72
C ASN A 370 9.19 23.74 -14.19
N TYR A 371 8.32 22.87 -13.67
CA TYR A 371 8.03 22.79 -12.24
C TYR A 371 9.27 22.36 -11.43
N SER A 372 9.50 22.99 -10.28
CA SER A 372 10.70 22.77 -9.47
C SER A 372 10.77 21.38 -8.82
N GLY A 373 9.63 20.69 -8.70
CA GLY A 373 9.58 19.28 -8.28
C GLY A 373 9.97 18.28 -9.39
N GLY A 374 10.41 18.78 -10.55
CA GLY A 374 10.74 17.96 -11.71
C GLY A 374 9.53 17.17 -12.20
N PRO A 375 9.64 15.84 -12.40
CA PRO A 375 8.52 15.01 -12.83
C PRO A 375 7.47 14.80 -11.72
N ILE A 376 7.80 15.03 -10.45
CA ILE A 376 6.83 14.90 -9.34
C ILE A 376 6.04 16.20 -9.25
N GLY A 377 4.96 16.26 -10.03
CA GLY A 377 4.08 17.42 -10.14
C GLY A 377 3.35 17.80 -8.84
N PRO A 378 2.75 19.00 -8.79
CA PRO A 378 2.09 19.51 -7.60
C PRO A 378 0.90 18.66 -7.14
N LYS A 379 0.10 18.10 -8.06
CA LYS A 379 -1.03 17.23 -7.73
C LYS A 379 -0.55 15.87 -7.20
N LEU A 380 0.49 15.30 -7.82
CA LEU A 380 1.09 14.06 -7.30
C LEU A 380 1.62 14.26 -5.87
N LYS A 381 2.39 15.32 -5.65
CA LYS A 381 2.87 15.69 -4.31
C LYS A 381 1.71 15.80 -3.30
N GLN A 382 0.64 16.50 -3.65
CA GLN A 382 -0.55 16.68 -2.80
C GLN A 382 -1.24 15.35 -2.45
N ILE A 383 -1.25 14.37 -3.37
CA ILE A 383 -1.77 13.04 -3.10
C ILE A 383 -0.86 12.24 -2.17
N MET A 384 0.45 12.31 -2.36
CA MET A 384 1.39 11.65 -1.45
C MET A 384 1.30 12.24 -0.04
N GLU A 385 1.09 13.56 0.09
CA GLU A 385 0.76 14.22 1.35
C GLU A 385 -0.57 13.74 1.96
N THR A 386 -1.57 13.49 1.11
CA THR A 386 -2.88 12.94 1.50
C THR A 386 -2.73 11.52 2.06
N PHE A 387 -1.83 10.71 1.50
CA PHE A 387 -1.54 9.37 1.99
C PHE A 387 -0.84 9.37 3.35
N GLY A 388 0.01 10.36 3.60
CA GLY A 388 0.72 10.46 4.88
C GLY A 388 2.18 10.90 4.77
N TYR A 389 2.71 11.12 3.57
CA TYR A 389 4.08 11.60 3.40
C TYR A 389 4.20 13.05 3.82
N THR A 390 5.27 13.35 4.56
CA THR A 390 5.52 14.69 5.07
C THR A 390 6.25 15.50 4.01
N THR A 391 5.88 16.76 3.83
CA THR A 391 6.58 17.74 2.99
C THR A 391 6.75 19.04 3.75
N VAL A 392 7.45 20.00 3.16
CA VAL A 392 7.54 21.36 3.70
C VAL A 392 6.16 22.04 3.77
N ASP A 393 5.27 21.75 2.81
CA ASP A 393 3.95 22.38 2.72
C ASP A 393 2.90 21.69 3.62
N ASN A 394 3.11 20.39 3.89
CA ASN A 394 2.29 19.62 4.82
C ASN A 394 3.18 18.87 5.84
N PRO A 395 3.65 19.57 6.90
CA PRO A 395 4.56 19.00 7.89
C PRO A 395 3.87 17.99 8.84
N ASN A 396 2.54 17.96 8.87
CA ASN A 396 1.77 17.11 9.79
C ASN A 396 0.65 16.39 9.02
N PRO A 397 0.98 15.50 8.07
CA PRO A 397 -0.01 14.77 7.31
C PRO A 397 -0.79 13.80 8.21
N TYR A 398 -1.92 13.32 7.69
CA TYR A 398 -2.75 12.35 8.39
C TYR A 398 -1.98 11.07 8.72
N ARG A 399 -2.28 10.48 9.89
CA ARG A 399 -1.76 9.18 10.31
C ARG A 399 -2.91 8.30 10.79
N PRO A 400 -3.06 7.08 10.25
CA PRO A 400 -4.08 6.16 10.71
C PRO A 400 -3.70 5.61 12.10
N GLN A 401 -4.65 4.95 12.76
CA GLN A 401 -4.42 4.35 14.07
C GLN A 401 -4.02 2.88 13.91
N PRO A 402 -2.94 2.42 14.58
CA PRO A 402 -2.70 0.99 14.68
C PRO A 402 -3.94 0.32 15.29
N LEU A 403 -4.33 -0.84 14.77
CA LEU A 403 -5.39 -1.65 15.38
C LEU A 403 -5.04 -2.07 16.84
N PHE A 404 -3.76 -1.96 17.20
CA PHE A 404 -3.21 -2.22 18.52
C PHE A 404 -3.05 -0.91 19.27
N LYS A 405 -3.92 -0.66 20.25
CA LYS A 405 -3.62 0.32 21.29
C LYS A 405 -2.65 -0.35 22.28
N PRO A 406 -1.43 0.16 22.49
CA PRO A 406 -0.64 -0.32 23.60
C PRO A 406 -1.41 -0.14 24.91
N PRO A 407 -1.21 -1.02 25.91
CA PRO A 407 -1.64 -0.69 27.26
C PRO A 407 -1.02 0.66 27.63
N PRO A 408 -1.79 1.60 28.21
CA PRO A 408 -1.32 2.96 28.44
C PRO A 408 0.02 2.96 29.17
N GLY A 409 1.05 3.52 28.52
CA GLY A 409 2.35 3.74 29.11
C GLY A 409 2.22 4.75 30.26
N ASN A 410 2.77 4.38 31.41
CA ASN A 410 2.72 5.08 32.70
C ASN A 410 1.39 5.00 33.48
N LEU A 411 1.17 3.85 34.11
CA LEU A 411 0.52 3.79 35.43
C LEU A 411 1.56 3.37 36.47
N THR A 412 2.34 4.33 36.95
CA THR A 412 2.94 4.27 38.30
C THR A 412 1.93 4.65 39.39
N SER A 413 0.66 4.86 39.04
CA SER A 413 -0.41 4.98 40.04
C SER A 413 -1.24 3.71 40.05
N GLU A 414 -1.38 3.12 41.24
CA GLU A 414 -2.38 2.10 41.51
C GLU A 414 -3.75 2.58 40.99
N PRO A 415 -4.45 1.78 40.16
CA PRO A 415 -5.68 2.21 39.54
C PRO A 415 -6.78 2.33 40.59
N LYS A 416 -7.21 3.56 40.89
CA LYS A 416 -8.56 3.78 41.43
C LYS A 416 -9.56 3.38 40.36
N ALA A 417 -10.34 2.35 40.69
CA ALA A 417 -11.26 1.66 39.79
C ALA A 417 -12.37 2.59 39.27
N ASN A 418 -12.52 2.64 37.94
CA ASN A 418 -13.83 2.90 37.31
C ASN A 418 -14.52 1.54 37.10
N SER A 419 -15.65 1.37 37.78
CA SER A 419 -16.25 0.07 38.16
C SER A 419 -17.23 -0.54 37.15
N GLY A 420 -17.45 0.05 35.97
CA GLY A 420 -18.48 -0.44 35.04
C GLY A 420 -18.08 -1.64 34.17
N TYR A 421 -16.90 -1.59 33.55
CA TYR A 421 -16.52 -2.55 32.50
C TYR A 421 -15.81 -3.81 33.03
N LYS A 422 -15.06 -3.67 34.14
CA LYS A 422 -14.36 -4.79 34.81
C LYS A 422 -15.32 -5.80 35.43
N ILE A 423 -16.48 -5.36 35.93
CA ILE A 423 -17.40 -6.25 36.68
C ILE A 423 -18.04 -7.29 35.75
N ASN A 424 -18.42 -6.93 34.51
CA ASN A 424 -19.03 -7.89 33.58
C ASN A 424 -18.04 -8.94 33.07
N ILE A 425 -16.79 -8.55 32.79
CA ILE A 425 -15.74 -9.48 32.34
C ILE A 425 -15.30 -10.41 33.48
N ILE A 426 -15.11 -9.87 34.70
CA ILE A 426 -14.76 -10.68 35.89
C ILE A 426 -15.92 -11.60 36.28
N ARG A 427 -17.18 -11.16 36.16
CA ARG A 427 -18.35 -12.01 36.42
C ARG A 427 -18.43 -13.17 35.42
N ASN A 428 -18.21 -12.91 34.13
CA ASN A 428 -18.24 -13.95 33.10
C ASN A 428 -17.07 -14.93 33.22
N LEU A 429 -15.87 -14.45 33.59
CA LEU A 429 -14.71 -15.29 33.89
C LEU A 429 -14.91 -16.15 35.16
N ASN A 430 -15.50 -15.59 36.21
CA ASN A 430 -15.81 -16.35 37.42
C ASN A 430 -16.90 -17.40 37.17
N ILE A 431 -17.91 -17.10 36.35
CA ILE A 431 -18.93 -18.09 35.93
C ILE A 431 -18.28 -19.21 35.12
N LEU A 432 -17.38 -18.90 34.19
CA LEU A 432 -16.65 -19.90 33.41
C LEU A 432 -15.75 -20.78 34.28
N ILE A 433 -15.04 -20.18 35.25
CA ILE A 433 -14.20 -20.89 36.22
C ILE A 433 -15.07 -21.81 37.11
N ILE A 434 -16.25 -21.36 37.54
CA ILE A 434 -17.18 -22.17 38.35
C ILE A 434 -17.73 -23.34 37.53
N ILE A 435 -18.15 -23.10 36.28
CA ILE A 435 -18.66 -24.16 35.38
C ILE A 435 -17.59 -25.21 35.11
N VAL A 436 -16.35 -24.79 34.80
CA VAL A 436 -15.22 -25.69 34.59
C VAL A 436 -14.85 -26.45 35.87
N SER A 437 -14.92 -25.79 37.04
CA SER A 437 -14.65 -26.42 38.33
C SER A 437 -15.72 -27.43 38.75
N LEU A 438 -16.98 -27.22 38.35
CA LEU A 438 -18.08 -28.16 38.58
C LEU A 438 -18.03 -29.34 37.60
N TYR A 439 -17.58 -29.11 36.36
CA TYR A 439 -17.42 -30.16 35.35
C TYR A 439 -16.24 -31.10 35.65
N LEU A 440 -15.16 -30.57 36.24
CA LEU A 440 -13.97 -31.34 36.65
C LEU A 440 -14.12 -32.04 38.02
N ARG A 441 -15.29 -31.95 38.66
CA ARG A 441 -15.63 -32.62 39.93
C ARG A 441 -16.57 -33.82 39.77
N LYS A 442 -16.92 -34.21 38.54
CA LYS A 442 -17.62 -35.47 38.24
C LYS A 442 -16.65 -36.53 37.74
#